data_AF-A0AAN0JAG1-F1
#
_entry.id   AF-A0AAN0JAG1-F1
#
_cell.length_a   1.000
_cell.length_b   1.000
_cell.length_c   1.000
_cell.angle_alpha   90.00
_cell.angle_beta   90.00
_cell.angle_gamma   90.00
#
_symmetry.space_group_name_H-M   'P 1'
#
loop_
_entity.id
_entity.type
_entity.pdbx_description
1 polymer ?
#
loop_
_entity_poly.entity_id
_entity_poly.type
_entity_poly.pdbx_seq_one_letter_code
_entity_poly.pdbx_strand_id
1 'polypeptide(L)'
;MRKVPSSVVVVTSSDGVLKRGITCSSFTSVSLNPPIISFCIGKPSRMHGLLLETKQFAVNVLSEKQIYLSIHFSKQTQDEKPNQFDNIPHSISKNGHPLLHNCSAVLECNGHSVHDIGDHRVWYGAVERISYVDTHVSPLLYYARSYHSVGDASFMESFESVTLAYEDWSHEAHLRMAWNYIKQHGPDKAVPLIKDGIKRFNDKNSDKIKRGYHETITNFFIHMICKGLEKDCGESFQEFLEANPYLKDSRLLFKYYSQELINSKNAKERWVEPDLAPLP
;
A
#
# COMPACT_ATOMS: atom_id res chain seq x y z
N MET A 1 11.86 -12.91 -11.74
CA MET A 1 11.64 -11.56 -11.13
C MET A 1 10.66 -11.52 -9.94
N ARG A 2 10.07 -12.62 -9.44
CA ARG A 2 9.04 -12.55 -8.37
C ARG A 2 9.47 -11.88 -7.04
N LYS A 3 10.77 -11.72 -6.82
CA LYS A 3 11.35 -11.06 -5.63
C LYS A 3 11.66 -9.58 -5.88
N VAL A 4 11.30 -9.02 -7.02
CA VAL A 4 11.48 -7.61 -7.35
C VAL A 4 10.11 -6.95 -7.28
N PRO A 5 9.86 -6.03 -6.32
CA PRO A 5 8.60 -5.29 -6.26
C PRO A 5 8.54 -4.31 -7.43
N SER A 6 7.36 -4.21 -8.04
CA SER A 6 7.10 -3.27 -9.13
C SER A 6 5.85 -2.46 -8.85
N SER A 7 5.85 -1.19 -9.26
CA SER A 7 4.62 -0.41 -9.38
C SER A 7 3.68 -1.08 -10.40
N VAL A 8 2.38 -1.01 -10.14
CA VAL A 8 1.36 -1.42 -11.11
C VAL A 8 0.79 -0.17 -11.78
N VAL A 9 0.82 -0.15 -13.11
CA VAL A 9 0.25 0.94 -13.91
C VAL A 9 -0.76 0.39 -14.91
N VAL A 10 -1.70 1.22 -15.34
CA VAL A 10 -2.50 0.98 -16.54
C VAL A 10 -2.10 1.98 -17.61
N VAL A 11 -1.57 1.47 -18.72
CA VAL A 11 -1.32 2.28 -19.91
C VAL A 11 -2.60 2.34 -20.72
N THR A 12 -3.03 3.53 -21.09
CA THR A 12 -4.30 3.79 -21.78
C THR A 12 -4.09 4.63 -23.02
N SER A 13 -4.85 4.35 -24.08
CA SER A 13 -4.80 5.09 -25.34
C SER A 13 -6.15 5.05 -26.04
N SER A 14 -6.39 5.97 -26.97
CA SER A 14 -7.59 6.05 -27.78
C SER A 14 -7.33 6.72 -29.13
N ASP A 15 -8.03 6.25 -30.16
CA ASP A 15 -8.11 6.87 -31.50
C ASP A 15 -9.36 7.77 -31.65
N GLY A 16 -10.08 8.04 -30.55
CA GLY A 16 -11.33 8.79 -30.52
C GLY A 16 -12.60 7.93 -30.59
N VAL A 17 -12.51 6.69 -31.09
CA VAL A 17 -13.63 5.73 -31.14
C VAL A 17 -13.39 4.58 -30.17
N LEU A 18 -12.23 3.93 -30.31
CA LEU A 18 -11.78 2.83 -29.50
C LEU A 18 -10.95 3.35 -28.33
N LYS A 19 -11.23 2.85 -27.13
CA LYS A 19 -10.43 3.09 -25.92
C LYS A 19 -9.86 1.78 -25.44
N ARG A 20 -8.56 1.72 -25.20
CA ARG A 20 -7.90 0.54 -24.62
C ARG A 20 -7.07 0.89 -23.40
N GLY A 21 -6.97 -0.09 -22.51
CA GLY A 21 -6.10 -0.09 -21.35
C GLY A 21 -5.36 -1.42 -21.25
N ILE A 22 -4.12 -1.39 -20.78
CA ILE A 22 -3.32 -2.57 -20.45
C ILE A 22 -2.63 -2.36 -19.12
N THR A 23 -2.71 -3.37 -18.26
CA THR A 23 -1.95 -3.38 -17.01
C THR A 23 -0.49 -3.75 -17.27
N CYS A 24 0.44 -2.99 -16.72
CA CYS A 24 1.88 -3.23 -16.81
C CYS A 24 2.53 -3.12 -15.42
N SER A 25 3.44 -4.05 -15.13
CA SER A 25 4.35 -3.99 -13.97
C SER A 25 5.82 -3.75 -14.39
N SER A 26 6.06 -3.59 -15.69
CA SER A 26 7.36 -3.30 -16.31
C SER A 26 7.66 -1.80 -16.41
N PHE A 27 6.82 -0.95 -15.81
CA PHE A 27 6.97 0.50 -15.86
C PHE A 27 8.22 0.96 -15.10
N THR A 28 9.02 1.82 -15.72
CA THR A 28 10.18 2.45 -15.09
C THR A 28 10.50 3.81 -15.70
N SER A 29 11.11 4.70 -14.92
CA SER A 29 11.78 5.89 -15.43
C SER A 29 13.06 5.49 -16.19
N VAL A 30 13.40 6.24 -17.24
CA VAL A 30 14.56 5.99 -18.12
C VAL A 30 15.47 7.21 -18.22
N SER A 31 14.91 8.41 -18.35
CA SER A 31 15.68 9.66 -18.50
C SER A 31 14.96 10.81 -17.80
N LEU A 32 15.73 11.78 -17.30
CA LEU A 32 15.21 13.02 -16.73
C LEU A 32 15.19 14.18 -17.74
N ASN A 33 16.11 14.20 -18.72
CA ASN A 33 16.16 15.24 -19.74
C ASN A 33 16.55 14.66 -21.13
N PRO A 34 15.59 14.53 -22.07
CA PRO A 34 14.15 14.73 -21.87
C PRO A 34 13.58 13.70 -20.87
N PRO A 35 12.43 13.99 -20.23
CA PRO A 35 11.80 13.05 -19.29
C PRO A 35 11.21 11.86 -20.06
N ILE A 36 11.87 10.69 -19.97
CA ILE A 36 11.47 9.47 -20.67
C ILE A 36 11.13 8.38 -19.66
N ILE A 37 10.02 7.69 -19.88
CA ILE A 37 9.63 6.44 -19.19
C ILE A 37 9.65 5.27 -20.16
N SER A 38 9.60 4.05 -19.63
CA SER A 38 9.36 2.84 -20.43
C SER A 38 8.37 1.89 -19.80
N PHE A 39 7.79 1.03 -20.65
CA PHE A 39 7.00 -0.14 -20.25
C PHE A 39 7.05 -1.20 -21.37
N CYS A 40 6.78 -2.45 -21.02
CA CYS A 40 6.81 -3.58 -21.95
C CYS A 40 5.41 -4.14 -22.21
N ILE A 41 5.11 -4.44 -23.47
CA ILE A 41 3.88 -5.12 -23.91
C ILE A 41 4.24 -6.46 -24.57
N GLY A 42 3.62 -7.56 -24.13
CA GLY A 42 3.80 -8.88 -24.74
C GLY A 42 3.18 -9.00 -26.14
N LYS A 43 3.73 -9.88 -26.98
CA LYS A 43 3.23 -10.16 -28.34
C LYS A 43 2.35 -11.41 -28.36
N PRO A 44 1.25 -11.43 -29.15
CA PRO A 44 0.62 -10.31 -29.85
C PRO A 44 -0.20 -9.44 -28.88
N SER A 45 -0.40 -8.16 -29.22
CA SER A 45 -1.20 -7.25 -28.39
C SER A 45 -2.00 -6.25 -29.23
N ARG A 46 -3.31 -6.19 -28.98
CA ARG A 46 -4.22 -5.20 -29.60
C ARG A 46 -3.89 -3.78 -29.14
N MET A 47 -3.42 -3.61 -27.91
CA MET A 47 -2.97 -2.32 -27.39
C MET A 47 -1.80 -1.78 -28.22
N HIS A 48 -0.86 -2.65 -28.61
CA HIS A 48 0.28 -2.21 -29.40
C HIS A 48 -0.12 -1.60 -30.75
N GLY A 49 -1.11 -2.17 -31.44
CA GLY A 49 -1.62 -1.60 -32.69
C GLY A 49 -2.14 -0.18 -32.50
N LEU A 50 -2.97 0.02 -31.47
CA LEU A 50 -3.52 1.34 -31.13
C LEU A 50 -2.42 2.36 -30.75
N LEU A 51 -1.39 1.93 -30.02
CA LEU A 51 -0.28 2.80 -29.65
C LEU A 51 0.59 3.20 -30.85
N LEU A 52 0.77 2.33 -31.84
CA LEU A 52 1.51 2.67 -33.07
C LEU A 52 0.78 3.73 -33.89
N GLU A 53 -0.55 3.64 -33.95
CA GLU A 53 -1.39 4.57 -34.70
C GLU A 53 -1.46 5.94 -34.02
N THR A 54 -1.78 5.94 -32.72
CA THR A 54 -2.01 7.18 -31.96
C THR A 54 -0.72 7.87 -31.54
N LYS A 55 0.33 7.10 -31.21
CA LYS A 55 1.58 7.56 -30.58
C LYS A 55 1.36 8.44 -29.35
N GLN A 56 0.21 8.30 -28.69
CA GLN A 56 -0.17 9.07 -27.51
C GLN A 56 -0.84 8.15 -26.52
N PHE A 57 -0.48 8.29 -25.25
CA PHE A 57 -1.01 7.45 -24.19
C PHE A 57 -0.87 8.12 -22.83
N ALA A 58 -1.68 7.66 -21.88
CA ALA A 58 -1.49 7.95 -20.46
C ALA A 58 -1.02 6.72 -19.71
N VAL A 59 -0.10 6.92 -18.77
CA VAL A 59 0.30 5.95 -17.76
C VAL A 59 -0.39 6.31 -16.45
N ASN A 60 -1.33 5.48 -16.03
CA ASN A 60 -2.10 5.67 -14.81
C ASN A 60 -1.47 4.81 -13.70
N VAL A 61 -0.76 5.45 -12.76
CA VAL A 61 -0.13 4.77 -11.62
C VAL A 61 -1.20 4.43 -10.60
N LEU A 62 -1.51 3.13 -10.47
CA LEU A 62 -2.64 2.69 -9.67
C LEU A 62 -2.37 2.84 -8.18
N SER A 63 -3.41 3.22 -7.45
CA SER A 63 -3.43 3.19 -5.99
C SER A 63 -3.81 1.81 -5.46
N GLU A 64 -3.55 1.57 -4.17
CA GLU A 64 -3.89 0.32 -3.49
C GLU A 64 -5.38 -0.07 -3.61
N LYS A 65 -6.27 0.92 -3.70
CA LYS A 65 -7.73 0.73 -3.83
C LYS A 65 -8.15 0.29 -5.23
N GLN A 66 -7.23 0.25 -6.19
CA GLN A 66 -7.49 0.03 -7.62
C GLN A 66 -7.03 -1.34 -8.14
N ILE A 67 -6.87 -2.34 -7.25
CA ILE A 67 -6.60 -3.72 -7.65
C ILE A 67 -7.59 -4.21 -8.71
N TYR A 68 -8.86 -3.81 -8.60
CA TYR A 68 -9.90 -4.18 -9.57
C TYR A 68 -9.59 -3.68 -11.00
N LEU A 69 -8.99 -2.49 -11.16
CA LEU A 69 -8.57 -1.96 -12.46
C LEU A 69 -7.38 -2.73 -13.02
N SER A 70 -6.41 -3.07 -12.17
CA SER A 70 -5.27 -3.92 -12.54
C SER A 70 -5.75 -5.25 -13.13
N ILE A 71 -6.69 -5.93 -12.45
CA ILE A 71 -7.26 -7.19 -12.89
C ILE A 71 -8.05 -6.99 -14.19
N HIS A 72 -8.88 -5.95 -14.26
CA HIS A 72 -9.71 -5.64 -15.42
C HIS A 72 -8.89 -5.45 -16.70
N PHE A 73 -7.84 -4.63 -16.64
CA PHE A 73 -6.98 -4.35 -17.79
C PHE A 73 -5.85 -5.38 -18.02
N SER A 74 -5.76 -6.42 -17.18
CA SER A 74 -4.88 -7.59 -17.42
C SER A 74 -5.58 -8.71 -18.18
N LYS A 75 -6.93 -8.75 -18.19
CA LYS A 75 -7.68 -9.80 -18.85
C LYS A 75 -7.51 -9.70 -20.36
N GLN A 76 -7.05 -10.78 -21.00
CA GLN A 76 -7.15 -10.91 -22.44
C GLN A 76 -8.63 -11.01 -22.80
N THR A 77 -9.18 -9.99 -23.47
CA THR A 77 -10.54 -10.04 -24.00
C THR A 77 -10.57 -11.06 -25.15
N GLN A 78 -10.85 -12.33 -24.83
CA GLN A 78 -11.22 -13.33 -25.82
C GLN A 78 -12.57 -12.98 -26.46
N ASP A 79 -13.44 -12.29 -25.72
CA ASP A 79 -14.75 -11.84 -26.19
C ASP A 79 -14.72 -10.47 -26.87
N GLU A 80 -15.60 -10.33 -27.86
CA GLU A 80 -15.99 -9.14 -28.62
C GLU A 80 -16.65 -8.05 -27.75
N LYS A 81 -16.27 -7.88 -26.48
CA LYS A 81 -16.76 -6.73 -25.70
C LYS A 81 -16.19 -5.44 -26.31
N PRO A 82 -17.04 -4.53 -26.81
CA PRO A 82 -16.58 -3.46 -27.70
C PRO A 82 -15.81 -2.36 -26.96
N ASN A 83 -15.89 -2.25 -25.64
CA ASN A 83 -15.14 -1.24 -24.90
C ASN A 83 -14.70 -1.69 -23.51
N GLN A 84 -13.39 -1.60 -23.21
CA GLN A 84 -12.88 -1.84 -21.85
C GLN A 84 -13.34 -0.76 -20.84
N PHE A 85 -13.94 0.33 -21.31
CA PHE A 85 -14.19 1.53 -20.50
C PHE A 85 -15.67 1.79 -20.16
N ASP A 86 -16.61 0.95 -20.62
CA ASP A 86 -18.05 1.22 -20.47
C ASP A 86 -18.50 1.45 -19.02
N ASN A 87 -17.89 0.75 -18.06
CA ASN A 87 -18.21 0.86 -16.63
C ASN A 87 -16.99 1.26 -15.79
N ILE A 88 -15.99 1.91 -16.40
CA ILE A 88 -14.79 2.36 -15.70
C ILE A 88 -14.88 3.87 -15.55
N PRO A 89 -14.96 4.44 -14.33
CA PRO A 89 -14.89 5.89 -14.15
C PRO A 89 -13.58 6.45 -14.69
N HIS A 90 -13.67 7.32 -15.69
CA HIS A 90 -12.52 7.97 -16.32
C HIS A 90 -12.93 9.34 -16.87
N SER A 91 -11.93 10.21 -17.01
CA SER A 91 -12.03 11.42 -17.80
C SER A 91 -11.28 11.22 -19.12
N ILE A 92 -11.46 12.17 -20.05
CA ILE A 92 -10.74 12.17 -21.33
C ILE A 92 -9.76 13.33 -21.31
N SER A 93 -8.50 13.06 -21.63
CA SER A 93 -7.48 14.10 -21.71
C SER A 93 -7.73 15.05 -22.88
N LYS A 94 -7.00 16.16 -22.91
CA LYS A 94 -6.99 17.06 -24.08
C LYS A 94 -6.55 16.36 -25.38
N ASN A 95 -5.79 15.27 -25.25
CA ASN A 95 -5.28 14.46 -26.35
C ASN A 95 -6.14 13.20 -26.60
N GLY A 96 -7.33 13.10 -25.99
CA GLY A 96 -8.32 12.07 -26.29
C GLY A 96 -8.14 10.72 -25.57
N HIS A 97 -7.04 10.49 -24.86
CA HIS A 97 -6.83 9.22 -24.15
C HIS A 97 -7.51 9.22 -22.76
N PRO A 98 -7.99 8.05 -22.28
CA PRO A 98 -8.62 7.93 -20.96
C PRO A 98 -7.65 8.25 -19.82
N LEU A 99 -8.14 8.94 -18.79
CA LEU A 99 -7.44 9.17 -17.52
C LEU A 99 -8.27 8.56 -16.40
N LEU A 100 -7.71 7.56 -15.72
CA LEU A 100 -8.40 6.85 -14.64
C LEU A 100 -8.45 7.73 -13.39
N HIS A 101 -9.62 7.79 -12.75
CA HIS A 101 -9.79 8.58 -11.52
C HIS A 101 -9.12 7.90 -10.33
N ASN A 102 -8.70 8.69 -9.34
CA ASN A 102 -8.13 8.21 -8.06
C ASN A 102 -6.84 7.37 -8.18
N CYS A 103 -6.09 7.58 -9.27
CA CYS A 103 -4.72 7.08 -9.40
C CYS A 103 -3.76 7.91 -8.56
N SER A 104 -2.66 7.29 -8.08
CA SER A 104 -1.61 7.99 -7.32
C SER A 104 -0.95 9.07 -8.18
N ALA A 105 -0.75 8.79 -9.47
CA ALA A 105 -0.31 9.75 -10.46
C ALA A 105 -0.80 9.33 -11.85
N VAL A 106 -0.91 10.30 -12.76
CA VAL A 106 -1.18 10.08 -14.18
C VAL A 106 -0.18 10.87 -15.00
N LEU A 107 0.55 10.18 -15.86
CA LEU A 107 1.53 10.74 -16.77
C LEU A 107 0.96 10.69 -18.19
N GLU A 108 0.94 11.81 -18.87
CA GLU A 108 0.50 11.91 -20.26
C GLU A 108 1.72 12.00 -21.15
N CYS A 109 1.80 11.09 -22.11
CA CYS A 109 3.02 10.82 -22.84
C CYS A 109 2.82 10.81 -24.35
N ASN A 110 3.84 11.29 -25.05
CA ASN A 110 4.02 11.05 -26.48
C ASN A 110 4.94 9.84 -26.68
N GLY A 111 4.65 9.01 -27.68
CA GLY A 111 5.51 7.90 -28.07
C GLY A 111 6.86 8.41 -28.57
N HIS A 112 7.95 7.97 -27.92
CA HIS A 112 9.31 8.33 -28.27
C HIS A 112 9.95 7.30 -29.19
N SER A 113 9.98 6.03 -28.78
CA SER A 113 10.49 4.91 -29.58
C SER A 113 9.90 3.58 -29.12
N VAL A 114 9.96 2.56 -29.97
CA VAL A 114 9.55 1.19 -29.63
C VAL A 114 10.56 0.19 -30.20
N HIS A 115 10.91 -0.82 -29.41
CA HIS A 115 11.88 -1.84 -29.80
C HIS A 115 11.32 -3.24 -29.57
N ASP A 116 11.47 -4.12 -30.55
CA ASP A 116 11.16 -5.54 -30.43
C ASP A 116 12.26 -6.26 -29.64
N ILE A 117 11.92 -6.83 -28.48
CA ILE A 117 12.85 -7.57 -27.62
C ILE A 117 12.21 -8.91 -27.25
N GLY A 118 12.63 -9.97 -27.94
CA GLY A 118 12.07 -11.31 -27.76
C GLY A 118 10.55 -11.34 -27.98
N ASP A 119 9.84 -11.87 -27.00
CA ASP A 119 8.37 -11.98 -26.95
C ASP A 119 7.66 -10.69 -26.54
N HIS A 120 8.39 -9.60 -26.27
CA HIS A 120 7.85 -8.31 -25.87
C HIS A 120 8.27 -7.17 -26.81
N ARG A 121 7.56 -6.05 -26.69
CA ARG A 121 7.95 -4.75 -27.23
C ARG A 121 8.17 -3.78 -26.09
N VAL A 122 9.32 -3.13 -26.06
CA VAL A 122 9.64 -2.08 -25.09
C VAL A 122 9.25 -0.75 -25.71
N TRP A 123 8.31 -0.07 -25.07
CA TRP A 123 7.89 1.28 -25.43
C TRP A 123 8.62 2.30 -24.57
N TYR A 124 9.06 3.38 -25.21
CA TYR A 124 9.58 4.57 -24.57
C TYR A 124 8.61 5.72 -24.82
N GLY A 125 8.27 6.45 -23.77
CA GLY A 125 7.37 7.60 -23.83
C GLY A 125 8.01 8.85 -23.27
N ALA A 126 7.93 9.96 -24.00
CA ALA A 126 8.27 11.28 -23.50
C ALA A 126 7.10 11.82 -22.66
N VAL A 127 7.37 12.21 -21.42
CA VAL A 127 6.37 12.72 -20.48
C VAL A 127 6.13 14.20 -20.76
N GLU A 128 4.89 14.55 -21.11
CA GLU A 128 4.49 15.93 -21.43
C GLU A 128 3.81 16.61 -20.25
N ARG A 129 3.04 15.84 -19.47
CA ARG A 129 2.31 16.34 -18.30
C ARG A 129 2.23 15.26 -17.24
N ILE A 130 2.33 15.69 -15.98
CA ILE A 130 2.08 14.86 -14.81
C ILE A 130 0.95 15.50 -14.03
N SER A 131 0.00 14.69 -13.58
CA SER A 131 -1.03 15.06 -12.61
C SER A 131 -1.03 14.05 -11.47
N TYR A 132 -1.24 14.51 -10.26
CA TYR A 132 -1.31 13.68 -9.05
C TYR A 132 -2.27 14.34 -8.06
N VAL A 133 -2.74 13.57 -7.08
CA VAL A 133 -3.58 14.09 -5.99
C VAL A 133 -2.65 14.45 -4.83
N ASP A 134 -2.76 15.65 -4.28
CA ASP A 134 -1.90 16.11 -3.16
C ASP A 134 -2.14 15.32 -1.86
N THR A 135 -3.27 14.64 -1.71
CA THR A 135 -3.50 13.73 -0.58
C THR A 135 -2.66 12.46 -0.72
N HIS A 136 -2.05 11.97 0.36
CA HIS A 136 -1.31 10.70 0.38
C HIS A 136 -2.13 9.52 -0.17
N VAL A 137 -1.90 9.15 -1.43
CA VAL A 137 -2.48 7.96 -2.07
C VAL A 137 -1.38 6.90 -2.26
N SER A 138 -1.39 5.88 -1.41
CA SER A 138 -0.45 4.75 -1.45
C SER A 138 -0.49 4.01 -2.80
N PRO A 139 0.65 3.87 -3.51
CA PRO A 139 0.69 3.17 -4.79
C PRO A 139 0.54 1.66 -4.62
N LEU A 140 -0.05 1.01 -5.63
CA LEU A 140 -0.17 -0.44 -5.72
C LEU A 140 1.16 -1.07 -6.17
N LEU A 141 1.64 -2.04 -5.40
CA LEU A 141 2.81 -2.85 -5.72
C LEU A 141 2.42 -4.28 -6.08
N TYR A 142 3.22 -4.89 -6.94
CA TYR A 142 3.15 -6.32 -7.25
C TYR A 142 4.46 -6.99 -6.85
N TYR A 143 4.39 -7.96 -5.94
CA TYR A 143 5.54 -8.69 -5.39
C TYR A 143 5.11 -10.12 -5.07
N ALA A 144 5.98 -11.11 -5.26
CA ALA A 144 5.71 -12.52 -4.94
C ALA A 144 4.42 -13.13 -5.55
N ARG A 145 3.91 -12.58 -6.66
CA ARG A 145 2.61 -12.94 -7.29
C ARG A 145 1.37 -12.50 -6.49
N SER A 146 1.55 -11.59 -5.55
CA SER A 146 0.50 -10.95 -4.76
C SER A 146 0.55 -9.43 -4.92
N TYR A 147 -0.58 -8.79 -4.64
CA TYR A 147 -0.67 -7.34 -4.54
C TYR A 147 -0.29 -6.90 -3.13
N HIS A 148 0.45 -5.80 -3.05
CA HIS A 148 0.86 -5.15 -1.81
C HIS A 148 0.62 -3.64 -1.98
N SER A 149 0.62 -2.88 -0.90
CA SER A 149 0.74 -1.42 -1.00
C SER A 149 1.82 -0.88 -0.08
N VAL A 150 2.25 0.36 -0.37
CA VAL A 150 3.21 1.08 0.45
C VAL A 150 2.43 1.97 1.40
N GLY A 151 2.42 1.65 2.69
CA GLY A 151 1.76 2.50 3.69
C GLY A 151 0.89 1.72 4.66
N ASP A 152 0.17 2.46 5.50
CA ASP A 152 -0.49 1.92 6.70
C ASP A 152 -1.71 1.07 6.38
N ALA A 153 -2.46 1.39 5.33
CA ALA A 153 -3.61 0.61 4.89
C ALA A 153 -3.23 -0.80 4.41
N SER A 154 -2.13 -0.98 3.65
CA SER A 154 -1.62 -2.31 3.27
C SER A 154 -1.37 -3.18 4.50
N PHE A 155 -0.75 -2.56 5.50
CA PHE A 155 -0.33 -3.22 6.69
C PHE A 155 -1.56 -3.64 7.50
N MET A 156 -2.52 -2.73 7.67
CA MET A 156 -3.78 -3.02 8.36
C MET A 156 -4.59 -4.12 7.67
N GLU A 157 -4.76 -4.06 6.35
CA GLU A 157 -5.46 -5.12 5.59
C GLU A 157 -4.78 -6.48 5.78
N SER A 158 -3.44 -6.53 5.68
CA SER A 158 -2.70 -7.78 5.87
C SER A 158 -2.79 -8.32 7.30
N PHE A 159 -2.84 -7.42 8.30
CA PHE A 159 -3.02 -7.80 9.70
C PHE A 159 -4.44 -8.30 9.98
N GLU A 160 -5.46 -7.57 9.53
CA GLU A 160 -6.88 -7.88 9.75
C GLU A 160 -7.31 -9.17 9.05
N SER A 161 -6.82 -9.40 7.83
CA SER A 161 -7.03 -10.64 7.07
C SER A 161 -6.13 -11.79 7.54
N VAL A 162 -5.22 -11.54 8.48
CA VAL A 162 -4.25 -12.51 9.02
C VAL A 162 -3.37 -13.12 7.93
N THR A 163 -2.95 -12.29 6.98
CA THR A 163 -2.05 -12.64 5.86
C THR A 163 -0.65 -12.02 6.01
N LEU A 164 -0.46 -11.12 6.97
CA LEU A 164 0.85 -10.58 7.34
C LEU A 164 1.80 -11.71 7.76
N ALA A 165 3.03 -11.69 7.25
CA ALA A 165 4.04 -12.69 7.59
C ALA A 165 4.43 -12.57 9.07
N TYR A 166 4.62 -13.71 9.74
CA TYR A 166 4.96 -13.72 11.17
C TYR A 166 6.28 -12.99 11.46
N GLU A 167 7.22 -13.07 10.53
CA GLU A 167 8.54 -12.44 10.62
C GLU A 167 8.45 -10.90 10.59
N ASP A 168 7.35 -10.35 10.06
CA ASP A 168 7.06 -8.92 10.01
C ASP A 168 6.28 -8.43 11.26
N TRP A 169 5.85 -9.33 12.15
CA TRP A 169 5.12 -9.01 13.38
C TRP A 169 6.06 -8.54 14.53
N SER A 170 6.74 -7.43 14.29
CA SER A 170 7.73 -6.81 15.18
C SER A 170 7.10 -5.90 16.26
N HIS A 171 7.91 -5.37 17.19
CA HIS A 171 7.48 -4.32 18.12
C HIS A 171 6.89 -3.11 17.38
N GLU A 172 7.57 -2.67 16.32
CA GLU A 172 7.11 -1.55 15.50
C GLU A 172 5.77 -1.85 14.81
N ALA A 173 5.55 -3.09 14.36
CA ALA A 173 4.26 -3.51 13.80
C ALA A 173 3.12 -3.44 14.83
N HIS A 174 3.37 -3.79 16.10
CA HIS A 174 2.36 -3.64 17.15
C HIS A 174 1.98 -2.17 17.35
N LEU A 175 2.98 -1.28 17.41
CA LEU A 175 2.75 0.16 17.54
C LEU A 175 1.97 0.71 16.34
N ARG A 176 2.35 0.30 15.13
CA ARG A 176 1.72 0.69 13.87
C ARG A 176 0.25 0.30 13.83
N MET A 177 -0.06 -0.94 14.21
CA MET A 177 -1.43 -1.45 14.27
C MET A 177 -2.26 -0.68 15.30
N ALA A 178 -1.74 -0.49 16.51
CA ALA A 178 -2.44 0.24 17.55
C ALA A 178 -2.69 1.71 17.17
N TRP A 179 -1.69 2.39 16.62
CA TRP A 179 -1.80 3.77 16.13
C TRP A 179 -2.89 3.91 15.07
N ASN A 180 -2.95 3.00 14.08
CA ASN A 180 -3.96 3.04 13.04
C ASN A 180 -5.39 2.88 13.59
N TYR A 181 -5.62 1.89 14.46
CA TYR A 181 -6.94 1.72 15.07
C TYR A 181 -7.34 2.93 15.93
N ILE A 182 -6.43 3.49 16.72
CA ILE A 182 -6.70 4.66 17.57
C ILE A 182 -7.01 5.88 16.71
N LYS A 183 -6.21 6.13 15.66
CA LYS A 183 -6.43 7.25 14.72
C LYS A 183 -7.78 7.14 13.99
N GLN A 184 -8.19 5.92 13.63
CA GLN A 184 -9.43 5.69 12.87
C GLN A 184 -10.69 5.70 13.74
N HIS A 185 -10.63 5.15 14.96
CA HIS A 185 -11.82 4.89 15.77
C HIS A 185 -11.88 5.66 17.09
N GLY A 186 -10.79 6.30 17.49
CA GLY A 186 -10.59 6.84 18.83
C GLY A 186 -10.21 5.73 19.84
N PRO A 187 -9.61 6.10 20.99
CA PRO A 187 -9.02 5.15 21.93
C PRO A 187 -10.04 4.13 22.47
N ASP A 188 -11.22 4.58 22.91
CA ASP A 188 -12.22 3.71 23.55
C ASP A 188 -12.69 2.58 22.62
N LYS A 189 -12.86 2.87 21.34
CA LYS A 189 -13.29 1.88 20.32
C LYS A 189 -12.12 1.07 19.79
N ALA A 190 -10.92 1.63 19.77
CA ALA A 190 -9.72 0.96 19.26
C ALA A 190 -9.23 -0.16 20.19
N VAL A 191 -9.28 0.04 21.51
CA VAL A 191 -8.79 -0.93 22.50
C VAL A 191 -9.32 -2.36 22.27
N PRO A 192 -10.64 -2.61 22.16
CA PRO A 192 -11.14 -3.97 21.90
C PRO A 192 -10.68 -4.52 20.53
N LEU A 193 -10.66 -3.69 19.49
CA LEU A 193 -10.22 -4.09 18.14
C LEU A 193 -8.75 -4.52 18.12
N ILE A 194 -7.89 -3.77 18.81
CA ILE A 194 -6.47 -4.07 18.98
C ILE A 194 -6.29 -5.43 19.66
N LYS A 195 -6.95 -5.64 20.79
CA LYS A 195 -6.84 -6.88 21.58
C LYS A 195 -7.30 -8.09 20.79
N ASP A 196 -8.44 -7.98 20.13
CA ASP A 196 -9.00 -9.07 19.32
C ASP A 196 -8.14 -9.34 18.08
N GLY A 197 -7.62 -8.31 17.43
CA GLY A 197 -6.70 -8.44 16.30
C GLY A 197 -5.44 -9.21 16.69
N ILE A 198 -4.79 -8.84 17.80
CA ILE A 198 -3.58 -9.54 18.28
C ILE A 198 -3.88 -11.00 18.57
N LYS A 199 -5.00 -11.29 19.25
CA LYS A 199 -5.40 -12.67 19.58
C LYS A 199 -5.64 -13.50 18.31
N ARG A 200 -6.41 -12.98 17.35
CA ARG A 200 -6.65 -13.64 16.06
C ARG A 200 -5.36 -13.91 15.30
N PHE A 201 -4.46 -12.93 15.25
CA PHE A 201 -3.16 -13.09 14.60
C PHE A 201 -2.31 -14.16 15.30
N ASN A 202 -2.35 -14.18 16.62
CA ASN A 202 -1.61 -15.16 17.41
C ASN A 202 -2.14 -16.59 17.22
N ASP A 203 -3.46 -16.78 17.22
CA ASP A 203 -4.07 -18.10 17.04
C ASP A 203 -3.66 -18.74 15.71
N LYS A 204 -3.64 -17.94 14.63
CA LYS A 204 -3.21 -18.39 13.30
C LYS A 204 -1.74 -18.77 13.21
N ASN A 205 -0.89 -18.19 14.06
CA ASN A 205 0.57 -18.39 14.10
C ASN A 205 1.00 -19.13 15.38
N SER A 206 0.10 -19.91 15.98
CA SER A 206 0.31 -20.60 17.26
C SER A 206 1.52 -21.54 17.27
N ASP A 207 1.89 -22.09 16.11
CA ASP A 207 3.08 -22.92 15.90
C ASP A 207 4.41 -22.13 16.03
N LYS A 208 4.38 -20.82 15.81
CA LYS A 208 5.56 -19.94 15.84
C LYS A 208 5.70 -19.13 17.13
N ILE A 209 4.61 -18.99 17.90
CA ILE A 209 4.55 -18.10 19.05
C ILE A 209 5.14 -18.74 20.30
N LYS A 210 6.18 -18.09 20.84
CA LYS A 210 6.83 -18.48 22.10
C LYS A 210 6.21 -17.80 23.33
N ARG A 211 5.62 -16.62 23.15
CA ARG A 211 5.00 -15.81 24.21
C ARG A 211 3.70 -15.25 23.65
N GLY A 212 2.57 -15.67 24.21
CA GLY A 212 1.25 -15.26 23.75
C GLY A 212 0.91 -13.81 24.11
N TYR A 213 -0.37 -13.49 23.98
CA TYR A 213 -0.93 -12.18 24.32
C TYR A 213 -0.64 -11.79 25.78
N HIS A 214 -0.40 -10.50 26.03
CA HIS A 214 -0.11 -9.96 27.36
C HIS A 214 -0.89 -8.68 27.62
N GLU A 215 -1.87 -8.74 28.52
CA GLU A 215 -2.82 -7.65 28.75
C GLU A 215 -2.14 -6.35 29.19
N THR A 216 -1.32 -6.38 30.24
CA THR A 216 -0.70 -5.15 30.76
C THR A 216 0.25 -4.49 29.76
N ILE A 217 1.10 -5.25 29.06
CA ILE A 217 2.00 -4.70 28.04
C ILE A 217 1.22 -4.04 26.90
N THR A 218 0.16 -4.69 26.41
CA THR A 218 -0.67 -4.12 25.34
C THR A 218 -1.31 -2.80 25.77
N ASN A 219 -1.95 -2.75 26.94
CA ASN A 219 -2.59 -1.51 27.41
C ASN A 219 -1.55 -0.41 27.72
N PHE A 220 -0.36 -0.77 28.21
CA PHE A 220 0.74 0.18 28.42
C PHE A 220 1.13 0.89 27.11
N PHE A 221 1.38 0.14 26.04
CA PHE A 221 1.75 0.77 24.76
C PHE A 221 0.59 1.53 24.11
N ILE A 222 -0.66 1.09 24.29
CA ILE A 222 -1.83 1.87 23.89
C ILE A 222 -1.84 3.23 24.60
N HIS A 223 -1.65 3.26 25.92
CA HIS A 223 -1.55 4.50 26.71
C HIS A 223 -0.46 5.43 26.16
N MET A 224 0.74 4.88 25.92
CA MET A 224 1.87 5.67 25.41
C MET A 224 1.64 6.22 24.00
N ILE A 225 0.88 5.52 23.15
CA ILE A 225 0.47 5.98 21.82
C ILE A 225 -0.57 7.09 21.93
N CYS A 226 -1.61 6.92 22.75
CA CYS A 226 -2.61 7.96 23.00
C CYS A 226 -1.96 9.27 23.44
N LYS A 227 -1.00 9.18 24.37
CA LYS A 227 -0.22 10.33 24.82
C LYS A 227 0.61 10.99 23.70
N GLY A 228 1.19 10.18 22.81
CA GLY A 228 1.88 10.72 21.64
C GLY A 228 0.93 11.51 20.72
N LEU A 229 -0.27 10.94 20.50
CA LEU A 229 -1.30 11.52 19.63
C LEU A 229 -1.88 12.84 20.17
N GLU A 230 -1.87 13.06 21.48
CA GLU A 230 -2.24 14.35 22.08
C GLU A 230 -1.29 15.49 21.67
N LYS A 231 -0.02 15.16 21.40
CA LYS A 231 1.00 16.14 21.01
C LYS A 231 1.11 16.29 19.50
N ASP A 232 1.15 15.17 18.80
CA ASP A 232 1.30 15.13 17.35
C ASP A 232 0.63 13.87 16.79
N CYS A 233 -0.30 14.07 15.84
CA CYS A 233 -0.97 12.96 15.19
C CYS A 233 -0.11 12.33 14.08
N GLY A 234 0.76 13.12 13.43
CA GLY A 234 1.41 12.79 12.17
C GLY A 234 0.42 12.54 11.02
N GLU A 235 0.80 12.80 9.78
CA GLU A 235 0.00 12.35 8.63
C GLU A 235 0.19 10.84 8.42
N SER A 236 1.42 10.34 8.65
CA SER A 236 1.80 8.92 8.60
C SER A 236 2.29 8.35 9.93
N PHE A 237 2.27 7.01 10.08
CA PHE A 237 2.86 6.35 11.26
C PHE A 237 4.35 6.66 11.42
N GLN A 238 5.09 6.82 10.33
CA GLN A 238 6.52 7.09 10.36
C GLN A 238 6.83 8.45 10.98
N GLU A 239 6.11 9.50 10.54
CA GLU A 239 6.23 10.85 11.11
C GLU A 239 5.85 10.85 12.60
N PHE A 240 4.75 10.18 12.95
CA PHE A 240 4.34 10.01 14.34
C PHE A 240 5.45 9.38 15.20
N LEU A 241 6.11 8.34 14.69
CA LEU A 241 7.16 7.62 15.40
C LEU A 241 8.47 8.42 15.48
N GLU A 242 8.74 9.29 14.51
CA GLU A 242 9.87 10.23 14.53
C GLU A 242 9.66 11.37 15.54
N ALA A 243 8.42 11.87 15.66
CA ALA A 243 8.03 12.83 16.69
C ALA A 243 8.01 12.20 18.10
N ASN A 244 7.77 10.89 18.20
CA ASN A 244 7.66 10.15 19.46
C ASN A 244 8.67 8.98 19.56
N PRO A 245 10.00 9.26 19.50
CA PRO A 245 11.03 8.23 19.35
C PRO A 245 11.14 7.30 20.56
N TYR A 246 10.63 7.71 21.73
CA TYR A 246 10.61 6.89 22.94
C TYR A 246 9.79 5.60 22.77
N LEU A 247 8.81 5.58 21.84
CA LEU A 247 7.98 4.40 21.56
C LEU A 247 8.79 3.25 20.94
N LYS A 248 9.90 3.55 20.25
CA LYS A 248 10.77 2.53 19.62
C LYS A 248 11.44 1.61 20.64
N ASP A 249 11.61 2.06 21.88
CA ASP A 249 12.20 1.25 22.95
C ASP A 249 11.16 0.31 23.56
N SER A 250 11.20 -0.97 23.18
CA SER A 250 10.34 -2.00 23.75
C SER A 250 10.56 -2.21 25.25
N ARG A 251 11.66 -1.70 25.83
CA ARG A 251 11.95 -1.76 27.27
C ARG A 251 11.41 -0.56 28.02
N LEU A 252 10.74 0.38 27.37
CA LEU A 252 10.17 1.58 27.98
C LEU A 252 9.31 1.27 29.22
N LEU A 253 8.56 0.16 29.19
CA LEU A 253 7.71 -0.25 30.32
C LEU A 253 8.47 -0.45 31.63
N PHE A 254 9.76 -0.82 31.57
CA PHE A 254 10.56 -1.09 32.78
C PHE A 254 10.97 0.19 33.53
N LYS A 255 10.63 1.37 33.00
CA LYS A 255 10.69 2.61 33.78
C LYS A 255 9.52 2.72 34.78
N TYR A 256 8.45 1.98 34.57
CA TYR A 256 7.20 2.06 35.33
C TYR A 256 6.87 0.75 36.05
N TYR A 257 7.26 -0.39 35.47
CA TYR A 257 6.98 -1.73 35.98
C TYR A 257 8.24 -2.47 36.40
N SER A 258 8.21 -3.11 37.56
CA SER A 258 9.22 -4.08 37.95
C SER A 258 9.12 -5.35 37.10
N GLN A 259 10.24 -6.06 36.98
CA GLN A 259 10.30 -7.34 36.27
C GLN A 259 9.43 -8.41 36.96
N GLU A 260 9.28 -8.33 38.29
CA GLU A 260 8.44 -9.22 39.08
C GLU A 260 6.97 -9.01 38.74
N LEU A 261 6.49 -7.76 38.81
CA LEU A 261 5.10 -7.44 38.54
C LEU A 261 4.69 -7.80 37.12
N ILE A 262 5.49 -7.40 36.11
CA ILE A 262 5.11 -7.62 34.71
C ILE A 262 5.15 -9.11 34.31
N ASN A 263 6.00 -9.91 34.94
CA ASN A 263 6.05 -11.36 34.65
C ASN A 263 4.95 -12.15 35.35
N SER A 264 4.22 -11.54 36.29
CA SER A 264 3.16 -12.19 37.04
C SER A 264 2.03 -12.68 36.12
N LYS A 265 1.37 -13.78 36.52
CA LYS A 265 0.17 -14.28 35.83
C LYS A 265 -0.91 -13.20 35.75
N ASN A 266 -1.03 -12.42 36.82
CA ASN A 266 -1.98 -11.33 36.95
C ASN A 266 -1.79 -10.27 35.83
N ALA A 267 -0.56 -9.76 35.65
CA ALA A 267 -0.27 -8.76 34.63
C ALA A 267 -0.49 -9.27 33.19
N LYS A 268 -0.35 -10.58 32.96
CA LYS A 268 -0.61 -11.22 31.66
C LYS A 268 -2.10 -11.26 31.32
N GLU A 269 -2.95 -11.48 32.32
CA GLU A 269 -4.39 -11.75 32.13
C GLU A 269 -5.28 -10.52 32.32
N ARG A 270 -4.87 -9.56 33.15
CA ARG A 270 -5.60 -8.31 33.39
C ARG A 270 -4.66 -7.11 33.52
N TRP A 271 -5.21 -5.91 33.37
CA TRP A 271 -4.48 -4.68 33.64
C TRP A 271 -4.05 -4.61 35.10
N VAL A 272 -2.80 -4.22 35.33
CA VAL A 272 -2.26 -3.87 36.65
C VAL A 272 -1.56 -2.52 36.58
N GLU A 273 -1.76 -1.69 37.60
CA GLU A 273 -1.08 -0.40 37.71
C GLU A 273 0.44 -0.57 37.90
N PRO A 274 1.27 0.38 37.43
CA PRO A 274 2.72 0.29 37.62
C PRO A 274 3.14 0.49 39.08
N ASP A 275 4.23 -0.18 39.48
CA ASP A 275 4.76 -0.23 40.84
C ASP A 275 6.04 0.60 41.06
N LEU A 276 6.73 1.02 39.99
CA LEU A 276 7.95 1.83 40.11
C LEU A 276 7.69 3.34 39.95
N ALA A 277 6.80 3.72 39.02
CA ALA A 277 6.48 5.11 38.74
C ALA A 277 5.08 5.23 38.12
N PRO A 278 4.34 6.32 38.36
CA PRO A 278 3.04 6.53 37.72
C PRO A 278 3.17 6.70 36.21
N LEU A 279 2.15 6.28 35.46
CA LEU A 279 2.10 6.52 34.02
C LEU A 279 2.05 8.02 33.72
N PRO A 280 2.71 8.45 32.64
CA PRO A 280 2.85 9.86 32.34
C PRO A 280 1.61 10.37 31.59
#